data_AF-A0A8S0G2T3-F1
#
_entry.id   AF-A0A8S0G2T3-F1
#
_cell.length_a   1.000
_cell.length_b   1.000
_cell.length_c   1.000
_cell.angle_alpha   90.00
_cell.angle_beta   90.00
_cell.angle_gamma   90.00
#
_symmetry.space_group_name_H-M   'P 1'
#
loop_
_entity.id
_entity.type
_entity.pdbx_description
1 polymer ?
#
loop_
_entity_poly.entity_id
_entity_poly.type
_entity_poly.pdbx_seq_one_letter_code
_entity_poly.pdbx_strand_id
1 'polypeptide(L)'
;MKKFSGIIPPVSSTFHRDGTLDKKAMREVADFLINKGVDGLFYLGTGGEFSQMNTAQRMALAEEAVTIVDGRVPVLIGVGSPSTDEAVKLAQHAQAYGARRWYRRHQPLLLESRTTKS
;
A
#
# COMPACT_ATOMS: atom_id res chain seq x y z
N MET A 1 -5.09 18.63 -5.54
CA MET A 1 -4.36 17.49 -4.93
C MET A 1 -2.89 17.53 -5.35
N LYS A 2 -1.92 17.34 -4.43
CA LYS A 2 -0.49 17.19 -4.78
C LYS A 2 -0.29 15.85 -5.51
N LYS A 3 0.45 15.81 -6.62
CA LYS A 3 0.86 14.58 -7.30
C LYS A 3 1.98 13.91 -6.50
N PHE A 4 2.06 12.57 -6.53
CA PHE A 4 3.28 11.88 -6.11
C PHE A 4 4.37 12.13 -7.14
N SER A 5 5.60 12.33 -6.68
CA SER A 5 6.77 12.59 -7.51
C SER A 5 8.02 12.18 -6.76
N GLY A 6 9.10 11.90 -7.49
CA GLY A 6 10.38 11.52 -6.89
C GLY A 6 10.57 10.01 -6.73
N ILE A 7 11.40 9.63 -5.78
CA ILE A 7 11.84 8.24 -5.54
C ILE A 7 10.90 7.59 -4.52
N ILE A 8 10.14 6.59 -4.97
CA ILE A 8 9.16 5.87 -4.15
C ILE A 8 9.42 4.37 -4.33
N PRO A 9 10.34 3.78 -3.56
CA PRO A 9 10.72 2.38 -3.75
C PRO A 9 9.60 1.43 -3.26
N PRO A 10 9.47 0.25 -3.89
CA PRO A 10 8.73 -0.85 -3.27
C PRO A 10 9.46 -1.30 -2.01
N VAL A 11 8.72 -1.53 -0.93
CA VAL A 11 9.26 -1.99 0.36
C VAL A 11 8.97 -3.47 0.52
N SER A 12 10.01 -4.26 0.79
CA SER A 12 9.90 -5.68 1.10
C SER A 12 9.17 -5.90 2.42
N SER A 13 8.40 -6.98 2.47
CA SER A 13 7.64 -7.35 3.66
C SER A 13 8.44 -8.35 4.50
N THR A 14 8.52 -8.13 5.80
CA THR A 14 9.33 -8.96 6.70
C THR A 14 8.44 -9.76 7.64
N PHE A 15 8.73 -11.06 7.75
CA PHE A 15 7.99 -12.00 8.57
C PHE A 15 8.95 -12.86 9.38
N HIS A 16 8.51 -13.25 10.57
CA HIS A 16 9.14 -14.32 11.34
C HIS A 16 8.86 -15.68 10.69
N ARG A 17 9.61 -16.71 11.10
CA ARG A 17 9.47 -18.08 10.57
C ARG A 17 8.09 -18.69 10.81
N ASP A 18 7.36 -18.20 11.80
CA ASP A 18 5.99 -18.61 12.13
C ASP A 18 4.91 -17.90 11.30
N GLY A 19 5.30 -17.02 10.36
CA GLY A 19 4.40 -16.27 9.49
C GLY A 19 3.79 -15.02 10.13
N THR A 20 4.23 -14.62 11.32
CA THR A 20 3.85 -13.34 11.94
C THR A 20 4.71 -12.18 11.39
N LEU A 21 4.18 -10.96 11.36
CA LEU A 21 4.90 -9.79 10.85
C LEU A 21 6.10 -9.45 11.75
N ASP A 22 7.27 -9.33 11.15
CA ASP A 22 8.47 -8.83 11.83
C ASP A 22 8.47 -7.29 11.79
N LYS A 23 7.75 -6.70 12.75
CA LYS A 23 7.58 -5.24 12.86
C LYS A 23 8.89 -4.50 13.06
N LYS A 24 9.86 -5.12 13.74
CA LYS A 24 11.17 -4.52 13.99
C LYS A 24 11.94 -4.40 12.68
N ALA A 25 12.02 -5.47 11.90
CA ALA A 25 12.67 -5.45 10.59
C ALA A 25 11.95 -4.50 9.62
N MET A 26 10.61 -4.43 9.64
CA MET A 26 9.85 -3.45 8.86
C MET A 26 10.28 -2.01 9.18
N ARG A 27 10.50 -1.69 10.47
CA ARG A 27 10.94 -0.36 10.90
C ARG A 27 12.35 -0.05 10.45
N GLU A 28 13.27 -0.99 10.59
CA GLU A 28 14.66 -0.83 10.16
C GLU A 28 14.76 -0.55 8.65
N VAL A 29 13.97 -1.26 7.83
CA VAL A 29 13.92 -1.01 6.38
C VAL A 29 13.31 0.36 6.06
N ALA A 30 12.19 0.72 6.70
CA ALA A 30 11.55 2.02 6.49
C ALA A 30 12.49 3.18 6.87
N ASP A 31 13.11 3.09 8.05
CA ASP A 31 14.03 4.10 8.58
C ASP A 31 15.26 4.23 7.69
N PHE A 32 15.82 3.12 7.21
CA PHE A 32 16.93 3.13 6.25
C PHE A 32 16.56 3.91 4.98
N LEU A 33 15.42 3.58 4.36
CA LEU A 33 14.99 4.23 3.11
C LEU A 33 14.68 5.72 3.31
N ILE A 34 13.98 6.07 4.39
CA ILE A 34 13.68 7.46 4.73
C ILE A 34 14.97 8.25 4.96
N ASN A 35 15.94 7.69 5.67
CA ASN A 35 17.24 8.32 5.90
C ASN A 35 18.08 8.49 4.63
N LYS A 36 17.78 7.74 3.55
CA LYS A 36 18.37 7.93 2.22
C LYS A 36 17.65 9.00 1.38
N GLY A 37 16.61 9.63 1.91
CA GLY A 37 15.94 10.77 1.28
C GLY A 37 14.93 10.39 0.22
N VAL A 38 14.24 9.25 0.36
CA VAL A 38 13.14 8.87 -0.54
C VAL A 38 11.94 9.81 -0.36
N ASP A 39 11.19 10.04 -1.43
CA ASP A 39 10.03 10.93 -1.46
C ASP A 39 8.72 10.24 -1.02
N GLY A 40 8.77 8.94 -0.75
CA GLY A 40 7.66 8.13 -0.30
C GLY A 40 8.03 6.66 -0.20
N LEU A 41 7.12 5.83 0.29
CA LEU A 41 7.29 4.38 0.40
C LEU A 41 6.09 3.66 -0.19
N PHE A 42 6.33 2.57 -0.94
CA PHE A 42 5.26 1.77 -1.52
C PHE A 42 5.26 0.35 -0.96
N TYR A 43 4.26 0.03 -0.14
CA TYR A 43 4.06 -1.29 0.45
C TYR A 43 3.02 -2.10 -0.33
N LEU A 44 3.08 -3.43 -0.19
CA LEU A 44 2.16 -4.38 -0.83
C LEU A 44 2.11 -4.27 -2.37
N GLY A 45 3.19 -3.77 -2.98
CA GLY A 45 3.48 -3.97 -4.40
C GLY A 45 4.09 -5.36 -4.65
N THR A 46 4.40 -5.69 -5.90
CA THR A 46 5.05 -6.98 -6.23
C THR A 46 6.34 -7.21 -5.44
N GLY A 47 7.18 -6.18 -5.26
CA GLY A 47 8.40 -6.27 -4.42
C GLY A 47 8.13 -6.33 -2.91
N GLY A 48 6.90 -6.06 -2.48
CA GLY A 48 6.42 -6.32 -1.13
C GLY A 48 5.70 -7.67 -1.01
N GLU A 49 5.71 -8.50 -2.06
CA GLU A 49 5.28 -9.90 -2.03
C GLU A 49 3.81 -10.13 -1.58
N PHE A 50 2.92 -9.19 -1.90
CA PHE A 50 1.52 -9.24 -1.48
C PHE A 50 0.79 -10.53 -1.87
N SER A 51 1.23 -11.23 -2.93
CA SER A 51 0.62 -12.47 -3.41
C SER A 51 0.87 -13.67 -2.50
N GLN A 52 1.83 -13.59 -1.57
CA GLN A 52 2.14 -14.64 -0.60
C GLN A 52 1.35 -14.48 0.71
N MET A 53 0.47 -13.48 0.79
CA MET A 53 -0.22 -13.11 2.01
C MET A 53 -1.72 -13.30 1.88
N ASN A 54 -2.35 -13.67 2.99
CA ASN A 54 -3.81 -13.60 3.10
C ASN A 54 -4.26 -12.15 3.36
N THR A 55 -5.57 -11.89 3.23
CA THR A 55 -6.17 -10.56 3.41
C THR A 55 -5.84 -9.95 4.78
N ALA A 56 -5.84 -10.74 5.85
CA ALA A 56 -5.59 -10.25 7.20
C ALA A 56 -4.14 -9.80 7.39
N GLN A 57 -3.17 -10.56 6.86
CA GLN A 57 -1.75 -10.17 6.87
C GLN A 57 -1.53 -8.87 6.08
N ARG A 58 -2.19 -8.72 4.93
CA ARG A 58 -2.11 -7.50 4.12
C ARG A 58 -2.67 -6.28 4.87
N MET A 59 -3.79 -6.43 5.56
CA MET A 59 -4.37 -5.38 6.39
C MET A 59 -3.43 -4.99 7.53
N ALA A 60 -2.95 -5.98 8.31
CA ALA A 60 -2.02 -5.74 9.41
C ALA A 60 -0.72 -5.07 8.96
N LEU A 61 -0.18 -5.46 7.79
CA LEU A 61 1.01 -4.84 7.22
C LEU A 61 0.75 -3.39 6.80
N ALA A 62 -0.41 -3.09 6.22
CA ALA A 62 -0.77 -1.73 5.86
C ALA A 62 -0.89 -0.81 7.09
N GLU A 63 -1.49 -1.32 8.18
CA GLU A 63 -1.58 -0.60 9.45
C GLU A 63 -0.18 -0.31 10.01
N GLU A 64 0.65 -1.34 10.10
CA GLU A 64 2.00 -1.24 10.63
C GLU A 64 2.87 -0.30 9.79
N ALA A 65 2.76 -0.35 8.45
CA ALA A 65 3.49 0.55 7.56
C ALA A 65 3.16 2.02 7.82
N VAL A 66 1.88 2.37 8.00
CA VAL A 66 1.47 3.74 8.30
C VAL A 66 1.98 4.16 9.69
N THR A 67 1.85 3.28 10.70
CA THR A 67 2.32 3.54 12.06
C THR A 67 3.85 3.70 12.13
N ILE A 68 4.61 2.88 11.43
CA ILE A 68 6.06 2.97 11.40
C ILE A 68 6.51 4.26 10.72
N VAL A 69 5.92 4.59 9.57
CA VAL A 69 6.34 5.77 8.80
C VAL A 69 5.97 7.07 9.50
N ASP A 70 4.87 7.09 10.26
CA ASP A 70 4.51 8.19 11.16
C ASP A 70 4.51 9.57 10.47
N GLY A 71 3.97 9.60 9.24
CA GLY A 71 3.87 10.83 8.45
C GLY A 71 5.18 11.43 7.95
N ARG A 72 6.35 10.81 8.21
CA ARG A 72 7.67 11.30 7.77
C ARG A 72 7.78 11.43 6.26
N VAL A 73 7.21 10.47 5.53
CA VAL A 73 7.04 10.50 4.08
C VAL A 73 5.67 9.96 3.69
N PRO A 74 5.14 10.28 2.50
CA PRO A 74 3.91 9.68 2.00
C PRO A 74 4.02 8.15 1.84
N VAL A 75 2.95 7.44 2.21
CA VAL A 75 2.85 5.98 2.09
C VAL A 75 1.82 5.62 1.03
N LEU A 76 2.21 4.74 0.10
CA LEU A 76 1.33 4.09 -0.86
C LEU A 76 1.14 2.63 -0.44
N ILE A 77 -0.11 2.16 -0.48
CA ILE A 77 -0.46 0.77 -0.17
C ILE A 77 -1.08 0.11 -1.41
N GLY A 78 -0.60 -1.08 -1.76
CA GLY A 78 -1.12 -1.89 -2.86
C GLY A 78 -2.34 -2.72 -2.47
N VAL A 79 -3.44 -2.57 -3.23
CA VAL A 79 -4.73 -3.27 -3.01
C VAL A 79 -5.09 -4.25 -4.10
N GLY A 80 -4.15 -4.53 -5.01
CA GLY A 80 -4.40 -5.46 -6.10
C GLY A 80 -4.76 -6.84 -5.58
N SER A 81 -5.80 -7.45 -6.14
CA SER A 81 -6.17 -8.84 -5.92
C SER A 81 -6.82 -9.38 -7.20
N PRO A 82 -6.70 -10.70 -7.50
CA PRO A 82 -7.53 -11.36 -8.49
C PRO A 82 -9.03 -11.34 -8.15
N SER A 83 -9.38 -11.15 -6.87
CA SER A 83 -10.76 -10.98 -6.41
C SER A 83 -11.11 -9.48 -6.32
N THR A 84 -12.13 -9.06 -7.06
CA THR A 84 -12.64 -7.67 -7.00
C THR A 84 -13.12 -7.32 -5.60
N ASP A 85 -13.84 -8.21 -4.94
CA ASP A 85 -14.38 -7.97 -3.59
C ASP A 85 -13.26 -7.81 -2.57
N GLU A 86 -12.21 -8.63 -2.66
CA GLU A 86 -11.04 -8.48 -1.80
C GLU A 86 -10.31 -7.16 -2.08
N ALA A 87 -10.12 -6.80 -3.35
CA ALA A 87 -9.49 -5.54 -3.72
C ALA A 87 -10.26 -4.32 -3.17
N VAL A 88 -11.59 -4.35 -3.25
CA VAL A 88 -12.46 -3.31 -2.65
C VAL A 88 -12.31 -3.28 -1.14
N LYS A 89 -12.35 -4.44 -0.48
CA LYS A 89 -12.22 -4.54 0.98
C LYS A 89 -10.87 -3.99 1.46
N LEU A 90 -9.78 -4.35 0.79
CA LEU A 90 -8.46 -3.82 1.07
C LEU A 90 -8.43 -2.31 0.83
N ALA A 91 -8.98 -1.82 -0.28
CA ALA A 91 -9.06 -0.38 -0.61
C ALA A 91 -9.92 0.45 0.36
N GLN A 92 -10.90 -0.15 1.01
CA GLN A 92 -11.63 0.52 2.09
C GLN A 92 -10.79 0.55 3.37
N HIS A 93 -10.13 -0.56 3.70
CA HIS A 93 -9.35 -0.71 4.92
C HIS A 93 -8.24 0.35 5.06
N ALA A 94 -7.26 0.44 4.15
CA ALA A 94 -6.23 1.48 4.32
C ALA A 94 -6.70 2.91 3.99
N GLN A 95 -7.92 3.12 3.45
CA GLN A 95 -8.51 4.46 3.39
C GLN A 95 -8.84 4.91 4.81
N ALA A 96 -9.47 4.00 5.58
CA ALA A 96 -9.81 4.23 6.97
C ALA A 96 -8.55 4.41 7.83
N TYR A 97 -7.48 3.67 7.53
CA TYR A 97 -6.22 3.70 8.31
C TYR A 97 -5.23 4.81 7.91
N GLY A 98 -5.65 5.74 7.04
CA GLY A 98 -4.86 6.93 6.75
C GLY A 98 -3.76 6.74 5.69
N ALA A 99 -3.77 5.65 4.92
CA ALA A 99 -2.98 5.57 3.70
C ALA A 99 -3.49 6.62 2.72
N ARG A 100 -2.83 7.78 2.71
CA ARG A 100 -3.39 9.01 2.13
C ARG A 100 -3.54 9.00 0.61
N ARG A 101 -3.26 7.88 -0.08
CA ARG A 101 -3.61 7.65 -1.49
C ARG A 101 -3.36 6.21 -1.94
N TRP A 102 -4.39 5.57 -2.48
CA TRP A 102 -4.32 4.22 -3.05
C TRP A 102 -3.75 4.21 -4.47
N TYR A 103 -2.82 3.30 -4.77
CA TYR A 103 -2.39 3.03 -6.15
C TYR A 103 -3.24 1.88 -6.74
N ARG A 104 -4.23 2.25 -7.56
CA ARG A 104 -4.99 1.30 -8.39
C ARG A 104 -4.25 1.13 -9.73
N ARG A 105 -3.53 0.01 -9.91
CA ARG A 105 -3.04 -0.39 -11.24
C ARG A 105 -4.29 -0.64 -12.12
N HIS A 106 -4.35 0.00 -13.27
CA HIS A 106 -5.51 0.08 -14.16
C HIS A 106 -6.15 -1.29 -14.49
N GLN A 107 -7.48 -1.39 -14.34
CA GLN A 107 -8.33 -2.15 -15.26
C GLN A 107 -9.24 -1.14 -15.97
N PRO A 108 -9.17 -1.00 -17.31
CA PRO A 108 -10.13 -0.21 -18.05
C PRO A 108 -11.38 -1.07 -18.29
N LEU A 109 -12.48 -0.79 -17.59
CA LEU A 109 -13.81 -1.26 -17.96
C LEU A 109 -14.79 -0.10 -17.90
N LEU A 110 -15.12 0.37 -19.11
CA LEU A 110 -16.39 0.94 -19.57
C LEU A 110 -17.43 1.26 -18.48
N LEU A 111 -17.70 2.56 -18.33
CA LEU A 111 -19.04 3.09 -18.03
C LEU A 111 -19.09 4.51 -18.59
N GLU A 112 -19.38 4.62 -19.88
CA GLU A 112 -19.96 5.82 -20.45
C GLU A 112 -21.38 5.95 -19.89
N SER A 113 -21.57 6.78 -18.87
CA SER A 113 -22.91 7.31 -18.58
C SER A 113 -23.10 8.55 -19.45
N ARG A 114 -23.77 8.35 -20.59
CA ARG A 114 -24.46 9.41 -21.32
C ARG A 114 -25.35 10.17 -20.32
N THR A 115 -25.02 11.42 -20.04
CA THR A 115 -26.02 12.41 -19.62
C THR A 115 -26.08 13.47 -20.69
N THR A 116 -27.16 13.37 -21.46
CA THR A 116 -27.67 14.33 -22.43
C THR A 116 -27.73 15.73 -21.84
N LYS A 117 -27.28 16.70 -22.66
CA LYS A 117 -27.60 18.12 -22.54
C LYS A 117 -29.11 18.32 -22.39
N SER A 118 -29.50 19.19 -21.45
CA SER A 118 -30.66 20.07 -21.60
C SER A 118 -30.14 21.49 -21.52
#